data_AF-A0A9J6CTX8-F1
#
_entry.id   AF-A0A9J6CTX8-F1
#
_cell.length_a   1.000
_cell.length_b   1.000
_cell.length_c   1.000
_cell.angle_alpha   90.00
_cell.angle_beta   90.00
_cell.angle_gamma   90.00
#
_symmetry.space_group_name_H-M   'P 1'
#
loop_
_entity.id
_entity.type
_entity.pdbx_description
1 polymer ?
#
loop_
_entity_poly.entity_id
_entity_poly.type
_entity_poly.pdbx_seq_one_letter_code
_entity_poly.pdbx_strand_id
1 'polypeptide(L)'
;MLGSEECPGVVSLMAIELYRHVDKNRIEGHSCDVAVAYLEFYNEVVYVVKTENLTSTSKGISVSKDSKLAHILKDCLSGTCGTLMIAAVSPSKLSYNDTHNTLKYAEQDMKIKQQAKKHVLNVNVLKPMYRSFIEEYKEKEEGLQRKLD
;
A
#
# COMPACT_ATOMS: atom_id res chain seq x y z
N MET A 1 -9.31 1.59 -13.03
CA MET A 1 -9.27 0.72 -11.84
C MET A 1 -10.61 0.63 -11.10
N LEU A 2 -11.33 1.75 -10.89
CA LEU A 2 -12.65 1.77 -10.23
C LEU A 2 -13.83 1.46 -11.18
N GLY A 3 -13.76 1.85 -12.45
CA GLY A 3 -14.82 1.64 -13.44
C GLY A 3 -15.93 2.69 -13.36
N SER A 4 -17.08 2.40 -13.99
CA SER A 4 -18.34 3.15 -13.84
C SER A 4 -19.37 2.32 -13.09
N GLU A 5 -20.56 2.88 -12.85
CA GLU A 5 -21.65 2.15 -12.18
C GLU A 5 -22.18 0.98 -13.04
N GLU A 6 -22.20 1.14 -14.36
CA GLU A 6 -22.64 0.11 -15.30
C GLU A 6 -21.54 -0.94 -15.57
N CYS A 7 -20.28 -0.52 -15.51
CA CYS A 7 -19.10 -1.33 -15.80
C CYS A 7 -18.11 -1.26 -14.62
N PRO A 8 -18.31 -2.08 -13.55
CA PRO A 8 -17.46 -2.03 -12.37
C PRO A 8 -16.02 -2.43 -12.69
N GLY A 9 -15.08 -1.70 -12.10
CA GLY A 9 -13.65 -1.96 -12.28
C GLY A 9 -13.12 -3.06 -11.37
N VAL A 10 -11.83 -3.34 -11.54
CA VAL A 10 -11.10 -4.40 -10.81
C VAL A 10 -11.19 -4.23 -9.29
N VAL A 11 -11.16 -2.99 -8.79
CA VAL A 11 -11.22 -2.73 -7.33
C VAL A 11 -12.55 -3.20 -6.74
N SER A 12 -13.67 -2.80 -7.37
CA SER A 12 -15.01 -3.16 -6.93
C SER A 12 -15.25 -4.67 -7.01
N LEU A 13 -14.85 -5.28 -8.13
CA LEU A 13 -14.98 -6.73 -8.31
C LEU A 13 -14.11 -7.53 -7.33
N MET A 14 -12.88 -7.07 -7.07
CA MET A 14 -11.98 -7.69 -6.10
C MET A 14 -12.55 -7.58 -4.68
N ALA A 15 -13.10 -6.43 -4.29
CA ALA A 15 -13.73 -6.26 -2.98
C ALA A 15 -14.89 -7.24 -2.79
N ILE A 16 -15.77 -7.36 -3.78
CA ILE A 16 -16.90 -8.32 -3.75
C ILE A 16 -16.38 -9.75 -3.58
N GLU A 17 -15.39 -10.16 -4.39
CA GLU A 17 -14.88 -11.52 -4.36
C GLU A 17 -14.10 -11.85 -3.08
N LEU A 18 -13.41 -10.85 -2.52
CA LEU A 18 -12.72 -10.95 -1.23
C LEU A 18 -13.71 -11.22 -0.10
N TYR A 19 -14.75 -10.39 0.04
CA TYR A 19 -15.75 -10.57 1.10
C TYR A 19 -16.50 -11.90 0.94
N ARG A 20 -16.82 -12.29 -0.30
CA ARG A 20 -17.39 -13.61 -0.59
C ARG A 20 -16.51 -14.76 -0.12
N HIS A 21 -15.19 -14.64 -0.28
CA HIS A 21 -14.24 -15.64 0.24
C HIS A 21 -14.10 -15.58 1.76
N VAL A 22 -14.09 -14.40 2.36
CA VAL A 22 -14.04 -14.23 3.81
C VAL A 22 -15.25 -14.90 4.48
N ASP A 23 -16.45 -14.68 3.95
CA ASP A 23 -17.68 -15.28 4.49
C ASP A 23 -17.66 -16.82 4.39
N LYS A 24 -17.13 -17.36 3.29
CA LYS A 24 -16.95 -18.82 3.15
C LYS A 24 -15.95 -19.39 4.16
N ASN A 25 -14.80 -18.76 4.31
CA ASN A 25 -13.76 -19.22 5.24
C ASN A 25 -14.18 -19.07 6.71
N ARG A 26 -15.08 -18.12 7.01
CA ARG A 26 -15.68 -17.98 8.34
C ARG A 26 -16.52 -19.21 8.73
N ILE A 27 -17.20 -19.83 7.76
CA ILE A 27 -17.98 -21.06 7.98
C ILE A 27 -17.04 -22.24 8.30
N GLU A 28 -15.81 -22.20 7.78
CA GLU A 28 -14.76 -23.20 8.07
C GLU A 28 -14.02 -22.94 9.41
N GLY A 29 -14.48 -21.98 10.21
CA GLY A 29 -13.95 -21.71 11.56
C GLY A 29 -12.74 -20.79 11.61
N HIS A 30 -12.37 -20.13 10.50
CA HIS A 30 -11.27 -19.17 10.47
C HIS A 30 -11.78 -17.74 10.76
N SER A 31 -11.09 -17.02 11.65
CA SER A 31 -11.34 -15.58 11.88
C SER A 31 -10.48 -14.75 10.94
N CYS A 32 -11.10 -13.81 10.21
CA CYS A 32 -10.42 -12.92 9.28
C CYS A 32 -10.81 -11.47 9.56
N ASP A 33 -9.81 -10.62 9.83
CA ASP A 33 -9.98 -9.18 9.95
C ASP A 33 -9.55 -8.51 8.63
N VAL A 34 -10.44 -7.69 8.05
CA VAL A 34 -10.17 -6.97 6.80
C VAL A 34 -10.16 -5.48 7.09
N ALA A 35 -9.07 -4.81 6.68
CA ALA A 35 -8.92 -3.36 6.76
C ALA A 35 -8.69 -2.80 5.36
N VAL A 36 -9.33 -1.67 5.06
CA VAL A 36 -9.23 -0.97 3.78
C VAL A 36 -8.73 0.45 4.02
N ALA A 37 -7.79 0.91 3.20
CA ALA A 37 -7.30 2.27 3.20
C ALA A 37 -7.19 2.80 1.76
N TYR A 38 -7.62 4.04 1.54
CA TYR A 38 -7.47 4.73 0.27
C TYR A 38 -6.66 6.01 0.48
N LEU A 39 -5.60 6.17 -0.33
CA LEU A 39 -4.63 7.25 -0.21
C LEU A 39 -4.57 8.00 -1.55
N GLU A 40 -4.61 9.33 -1.48
CA GLU A 40 -4.37 10.19 -2.64
C GLU A 40 -3.02 10.87 -2.51
N PHE A 41 -2.25 10.83 -3.59
CA PHE A 41 -0.94 11.49 -3.67
C PHE A 41 -1.05 12.66 -4.64
N TYR A 42 -0.89 13.87 -4.12
CA TYR A 42 -0.90 15.08 -4.94
C TYR A 42 0.23 16.00 -4.52
N ASN A 43 1.07 16.38 -5.47
CA ASN A 43 2.21 17.29 -5.28
C ASN A 43 3.11 16.88 -4.07
N GLU A 44 3.50 15.61 -4.00
CA GLU A 44 4.26 15.03 -2.89
C GLU A 44 3.57 15.14 -1.50
N VAL A 45 2.25 15.37 -1.46
CA VAL A 45 1.45 15.31 -0.23
C VAL A 45 0.54 14.08 -0.27
N VAL A 46 0.44 13.38 0.86
CA VAL A 46 -0.38 12.18 1.02
C VAL A 46 -1.65 12.54 1.78
N TYR A 47 -2.80 12.26 1.18
CA TYR A 47 -4.12 12.47 1.77
C TYR A 47 -4.75 11.12 2.09
N VAL A 48 -5.18 10.94 3.33
CA VAL A 48 -5.96 9.77 3.73
C VAL A 48 -7.43 10.08 3.49
N VAL A 49 -8.07 9.33 2.59
CA VAL A 49 -9.50 9.49 2.33
C VAL A 49 -10.24 8.72 3.43
N LYS A 50 -10.78 9.47 4.38
CA LYS A 50 -11.68 8.92 5.40
C LYS A 50 -13.11 9.01 4.91
N THR A 51 -13.85 7.91 4.98
CA THR A 51 -15.31 7.94 5.07
C THR A 51 -15.64 8.62 6.40
N GLU A 52 -16.46 9.68 6.35
CA GLU A 52 -16.87 10.58 7.43
C GLU A 52 -16.04 11.88 7.57
N ASN A 53 -16.61 12.95 7.04
CA ASN A 53 -16.33 14.39 7.21
C ASN A 53 -14.87 14.85 7.04
N LEU A 54 -14.66 15.60 5.95
CA LEU A 54 -13.43 16.28 5.55
C LEU A 54 -12.65 16.87 6.73
N THR A 55 -11.67 16.12 7.23
CA THR A 55 -10.59 16.66 8.04
C THR A 55 -9.28 16.17 7.46
N SER A 56 -8.69 17.03 6.63
CA SER A 56 -7.34 16.91 6.09
C SER A 56 -6.33 16.89 7.24
N THR A 57 -6.12 15.71 7.82
CA THR A 57 -5.03 15.53 8.79
C THR A 57 -3.74 15.35 7.99
N SER A 58 -3.07 16.44 7.69
CA SER A 58 -1.74 16.46 7.07
C SER A 58 -0.71 15.95 8.08
N LYS A 59 -0.56 14.63 8.21
CA LYS A 59 0.61 14.07 8.90
C LYS A 59 1.75 13.99 7.89
N GLY A 60 2.42 15.12 7.71
CA GLY A 60 3.57 15.27 6.82
C GLY A 60 4.74 14.42 7.32
N ILE A 61 4.91 13.23 6.74
CA ILE A 61 6.12 12.43 6.90
C ILE A 61 7.11 12.93 5.84
N SER A 62 8.21 13.53 6.30
CA SER A 62 9.34 13.99 5.49
C SER A 62 10.35 12.85 5.39
N VAL A 63 10.48 12.24 4.21
CA VAL A 63 11.52 11.23 3.89
C VAL A 63 12.13 11.60 2.54
N SER A 64 13.45 11.43 2.45
CA SER A 64 14.40 12.07 1.53
C SER A 64 14.43 11.53 0.08
N LYS A 65 14.77 12.43 -0.85
CA LYS A 65 15.27 12.35 -2.25
C LYS A 65 14.61 11.47 -3.33
N ASP A 66 13.83 10.45 -2.98
CA ASP A 66 13.03 9.68 -3.93
C ASP A 66 11.55 10.03 -3.74
N SER A 67 10.73 10.04 -4.81
CA SER A 67 9.30 10.41 -4.71
C SER A 67 8.62 9.62 -3.58
N LYS A 68 7.76 10.28 -2.80
CA LYS A 68 7.08 9.61 -1.66
C LYS A 68 6.27 8.40 -2.10
N LEU A 69 5.75 8.44 -3.33
CA LEU A 69 5.05 7.33 -3.96
C LEU A 69 5.97 6.13 -4.17
N ALA A 70 7.15 6.33 -4.79
CA ALA A 70 8.12 5.25 -5.02
C ALA A 70 8.65 4.67 -3.70
N HIS A 71 8.75 5.49 -2.65
CA HIS A 71 9.15 5.01 -1.33
C HIS A 71 8.12 4.06 -0.72
N ILE A 72 6.84 4.40 -0.77
CA ILE A 72 5.76 3.56 -0.25
C ILE A 72 5.60 2.29 -1.09
N LEU A 73 5.79 2.39 -2.41
CA LEU A 73 5.71 1.26 -3.34
C LEU A 73 7.03 0.50 -3.49
N LYS A 74 8.04 0.78 -2.68
CA LYS A 74 9.37 0.15 -2.80
C LYS A 74 9.29 -1.38 -2.76
N ASP A 75 8.49 -1.91 -1.84
CA ASP A 75 8.29 -3.35 -1.70
C ASP A 75 7.51 -3.97 -2.88
N CYS A 76 6.68 -3.16 -3.55
CA CYS A 76 5.97 -3.53 -4.78
C CYS A 76 6.82 -3.38 -6.04
N LEU A 77 7.94 -2.66 -6.01
CA LEU A 77 8.81 -2.51 -7.18
C LEU A 77 9.98 -3.48 -7.13
N SER A 78 10.63 -3.63 -5.98
CA SER A 78 11.85 -4.46 -5.85
C SER A 78 11.87 -5.38 -4.62
N GLY A 79 10.72 -5.58 -3.96
CA GLY A 79 10.63 -6.31 -2.70
C GLY A 79 9.91 -7.66 -2.77
N THR A 80 9.13 -7.93 -1.71
CA THR A 80 8.52 -9.23 -1.42
C THR A 80 7.07 -9.38 -1.86
N CYS A 81 6.53 -8.38 -2.55
CA CYS A 81 5.17 -8.38 -3.08
C CYS A 81 5.12 -9.09 -4.44
N GLY A 82 3.99 -9.70 -4.78
CA GLY A 82 3.69 -10.10 -6.16
C GLY A 82 3.01 -8.96 -6.89
N THR A 83 3.63 -8.43 -7.94
CA THR A 83 3.18 -7.20 -8.60
C THR A 83 2.75 -7.46 -10.04
N LEU A 84 1.65 -6.82 -10.45
CA LEU A 84 1.15 -6.81 -11.83
C LEU A 84 1.00 -5.37 -12.30
N MET A 85 1.59 -5.04 -13.45
CA MET A 85 1.42 -3.75 -14.11
C MET A 85 0.34 -3.84 -15.19
N ILE A 86 -0.57 -2.86 -15.22
CA ILE A 86 -1.57 -2.71 -16.29
C ILE A 86 -1.26 -1.43 -17.06
N ALA A 87 -0.81 -1.58 -18.30
CA ALA A 87 -0.53 -0.46 -19.20
C ALA A 87 -1.79 -0.12 -20.02
N ALA A 88 -2.40 1.03 -19.74
CA ALA A 88 -3.51 1.55 -20.53
C ALA A 88 -2.97 2.38 -21.69
N VAL A 89 -3.30 2.00 -22.93
CA VAL A 89 -2.83 2.68 -24.14
C VAL A 89 -4.00 3.10 -25.03
N SER A 90 -3.80 4.19 -25.77
CA SER A 90 -4.78 4.67 -26.75
C SER A 90 -4.45 4.13 -28.14
N PRO A 91 -5.44 3.64 -28.90
CA PRO A 91 -5.24 3.19 -30.29
C PRO A 91 -5.13 4.35 -31.29
N SER A 92 -5.34 5.61 -30.85
CA SER A 92 -5.29 6.77 -31.74
C SER A 92 -3.87 7.09 -32.20
N LYS A 93 -3.73 7.43 -33.49
CA LYS A 93 -2.45 7.88 -34.07
C LYS A 93 -1.90 9.14 -33.39
N LEU A 94 -2.78 10.01 -32.88
CA LEU A 94 -2.35 11.24 -32.18
C LEU A 94 -1.56 10.92 -30.91
N SER A 95 -1.86 9.80 -30.26
CA SER A 95 -1.20 9.34 -29.02
C SER A 95 -0.06 8.36 -29.29
N TYR A 96 0.41 8.23 -30.54
CA TYR A 96 1.41 7.22 -30.92
C TYR A 96 2.67 7.26 -30.04
N ASN A 97 3.21 8.47 -29.80
CA ASN A 97 4.42 8.65 -29.02
C ASN A 97 4.21 8.23 -27.54
N ASP A 98 3.07 8.59 -26.95
CA ASP A 98 2.74 8.26 -25.56
C ASP A 98 2.48 6.76 -25.40
N THR A 99 1.77 6.15 -26.36
CA THR A 99 1.56 4.71 -26.41
C THR A 99 2.89 3.97 -26.53
N HIS A 100 3.80 4.42 -27.40
CA HIS A 100 5.13 3.82 -27.55
C HIS A 100 5.95 3.90 -26.25
N ASN A 101 5.97 5.06 -25.60
CA ASN A 101 6.68 5.25 -24.35
C ASN A 101 6.09 4.36 -23.24
N THR A 102 4.76 4.31 -23.12
CA THR A 102 4.06 3.47 -22.13
C THR A 102 4.41 1.99 -22.31
N LEU A 103 4.41 1.48 -23.54
CA LEU A 103 4.78 0.09 -23.83
C LEU A 103 6.25 -0.19 -23.52
N LYS A 104 7.14 0.77 -23.82
CA LYS A 104 8.57 0.65 -23.50
C LYS A 104 8.81 0.59 -21.99
N TYR A 105 8.10 1.39 -21.20
CA TYR A 105 8.15 1.31 -19.74
C TYR A 105 7.61 -0.03 -19.23
N ALA A 106 6.47 -0.49 -19.76
CA ALA A 106 5.91 -1.79 -19.38
C ALA A 106 6.87 -2.96 -19.68
N GLU A 107 7.58 -2.92 -20.82
CA GLU A 107 8.58 -3.93 -21.17
C GLU A 107 9.78 -3.93 -20.20
N GLN A 108 10.18 -2.76 -19.70
CA GLN A 108 11.25 -2.64 -18.71
C GLN A 108 10.81 -3.21 -17.36
N ASP A 109 9.59 -2.89 -16.91
CA ASP A 109 9.05 -3.35 -15.65
C ASP A 109 8.85 -4.87 -15.60
N MET A 110 8.51 -5.49 -16.74
CA MET A 110 8.43 -6.96 -16.87
C MET A 110 9.76 -7.68 -16.61
N LYS A 111 10.90 -7.00 -16.75
CA LYS A 111 12.23 -7.60 -16.50
C LYS A 111 12.59 -7.59 -15.02
N ILE A 112 11.84 -6.88 -14.19
CA ILE A 112 12.10 -6.78 -12.75
C ILE A 112 11.73 -8.11 -12.09
N LYS A 113 12.72 -8.76 -11.46
CA LYS A 113 12.52 -10.01 -10.73
C LYS A 113 12.08 -9.71 -9.31
N GLN A 114 10.92 -10.22 -8.94
CA GLN A 114 10.39 -10.15 -7.58
C GLN A 114 10.43 -11.52 -6.90
N GLN A 115 10.64 -11.52 -5.59
CA GLN A 115 10.59 -12.74 -4.78
C GLN A 115 9.42 -12.65 -3.81
N ALA A 116 8.25 -13.08 -4.27
CA ALA A 116 7.03 -13.09 -3.46
C ALA A 116 7.24 -13.98 -2.22
N LYS A 117 7.06 -13.40 -1.03
CA LYS A 117 7.21 -14.12 0.24
C LYS A 117 5.90 -14.11 1.02
N LYS A 118 5.52 -15.26 1.56
CA LYS A 118 4.36 -15.34 2.47
C LYS A 118 4.72 -14.68 3.81
N HIS A 119 3.96 -13.65 4.17
CA HIS A 119 4.08 -12.99 5.46
C HIS A 119 3.26 -13.76 6.51
N VAL A 120 3.94 -14.57 7.33
CA VAL A 120 3.33 -15.28 8.46
C VAL A 120 3.93 -14.72 9.74
N LEU A 121 3.10 -14.08 10.56
CA LEU A 121 3.50 -13.51 11.83
C LEU A 121 2.81 -14.25 12.97
N ASN A 122 3.58 -14.71 13.94
CA ASN A 122 3.03 -15.23 15.18
C ASN A 122 2.72 -14.07 16.13
N VAL A 123 1.45 -13.70 16.20
CA VAL A 123 0.96 -12.58 17.01
C VAL A 123 1.29 -12.75 18.50
N ASN A 124 1.39 -13.99 18.98
CA ASN A 124 1.69 -14.30 20.38
C ASN A 124 3.15 -13.97 20.75
N VAL A 125 4.06 -14.00 19.77
CA VAL A 125 5.47 -13.62 19.95
C VAL A 125 5.68 -12.13 19.70
N LEU A 126 4.94 -11.58 18.73
CA LEU A 126 5.13 -10.23 18.26
C LEU A 126 4.62 -9.16 19.23
N LYS A 127 3.44 -9.37 19.83
CA LYS A 127 2.85 -8.44 20.81
C LYS A 127 3.78 -8.17 22.02
N PRO A 128 4.32 -9.18 22.71
CA PRO A 128 5.23 -8.93 23.84
C PRO A 128 6.54 -8.27 23.39
N MET A 129 7.08 -8.66 22.24
CA MET A 129 8.29 -8.04 21.69
C MET A 129 8.10 -6.52 21.48
N TYR A 130 7.00 -6.09 20.86
CA TYR A 130 6.74 -4.65 20.69
C TYR A 130 6.53 -3.92 22.01
N ARG A 131 5.93 -4.55 23.02
CA ARG A 131 5.79 -3.94 24.35
C ARG A 131 7.15 -3.67 24.97
N SER A 132 8.05 -4.65 24.95
CA SER A 132 9.41 -4.49 25.48
C SER A 132 10.18 -3.40 24.74
N PHE A 133 10.05 -3.31 23.41
CA PHE A 133 10.65 -2.21 22.66
C PHE A 133 10.08 -0.85 23.06
N ILE A 134 8.76 -0.72 23.22
CA ILE A 134 8.13 0.55 23.63
C ILE A 134 8.64 1.00 25.01
N GLU A 135 8.79 0.07 25.94
CA GLU A 135 9.33 0.36 27.27
C GLU A 135 10.80 0.83 27.18
N GLU A 136 11.64 0.15 26.40
CA GLU A 136 13.04 0.54 26.20
C GLU A 136 13.18 1.95 25.59
N TYR A 137 12.35 2.29 24.59
CA TYR A 137 12.38 3.62 23.99
C TYR A 137 11.93 4.71 24.96
N LYS A 138 10.92 4.44 25.80
CA LYS A 138 10.48 5.39 26.84
C LYS A 138 11.56 5.64 27.88
N GLU A 139 12.24 4.59 28.35
CA GLU A 139 13.34 4.74 29.31
C GLU A 139 14.49 5.57 28.74
N LYS A 140 14.82 5.37 27.46
CA LYS A 140 15.82 6.17 26.76
C LYS A 140 15.41 7.64 26.65
N GLU A 141 14.14 7.93 26.34
CA GLU A 141 13.63 9.31 26.30
C GLU A 141 13.76 9.99 27.66
N GLU A 142 13.31 9.34 28.73
CA GLU A 142 13.45 9.89 30.10
C GLU A 142 14.92 10.08 30.51
N GLY A 143 15.79 9.15 30.11
CA GLY A 143 17.23 9.24 30.36
C GLY A 143 17.91 10.38 29.58
N LEU A 144 17.42 10.71 28.38
CA LEU A 144 17.89 11.88 27.63
C LEU A 144 17.34 13.18 28.22
N GLN A 145 16.08 13.21 28.64
CA GLN A 145 15.47 14.37 29.30
C GLN A 145 16.26 14.77 30.55
N ARG A 146 16.63 13.78 31.38
CA ARG A 146 17.46 13.97 32.58
C ARG A 146 18.91 14.41 32.32
N LYS A 147 19.41 14.29 31.09
CA LYS A 147 20.74 14.78 30.69
C LYS A 147 20.68 16.18 30.07
N LEU A 148 19.49 16.65 29.73
CA LEU A 148 19.25 17.98 29.18
C LEU A 148 18.97 19.01 30.27
N ASP A 149 18.42 18.57 31.41
CA ASP A 149 18.34 19.31 32.68
C ASP A 149 19.68 19.27 33.45
#